data_AF-A0AAN8ZNU4-F1
#
_entry.id   AF-A0AAN8ZNU4-F1
#
_cell.length_a   1.000
_cell.length_b   1.000
_cell.length_c   1.000
_cell.angle_alpha   90.00
_cell.angle_beta   90.00
_cell.angle_gamma   90.00
#
_symmetry.space_group_name_H-M   'P 1'
#
loop_
_entity.id
_entity.type
_entity.pdbx_description
1 polymer ?
#
loop_
_entity_poly.entity_id
_entity_poly.type
_entity_poly.pdbx_seq_one_letter_code
_entity_poly.pdbx_strand_id
1 'polypeptide(L)'
;MYPDLRFCATKPLVTFAQQRGNYTVLENYIPAGKSFRCHESITYTTHSEYSFLHNVDNIVDRWQGPVSVAVYTPGTDFERALKTILYLRNCMSEDIKTYVSFHVFYHKDHKPEKIPLPEDVMSMNSDCSSGLPDWTNVTTYRRQNKLLYPVNVGRNAARLAAQTYFVFPSDVELYPSIKVIPGE
;
A
#
# COMPACT_ATOMS: atom_id res chain seq x y z
N MET A 1 -30.01 3.21 -11.49
CA MET A 1 -29.52 4.43 -10.82
C MET A 1 -28.06 4.58 -11.22
N TYR A 2 -27.73 5.56 -12.07
CA TYR A 2 -26.33 5.82 -12.43
C TYR A 2 -25.66 6.59 -11.29
N PRO A 3 -24.38 6.31 -10.97
CA PRO A 3 -23.67 7.04 -9.93
C PRO A 3 -23.57 8.53 -10.31
N ASP A 4 -23.92 9.39 -9.36
CA ASP A 4 -23.75 10.84 -9.51
C ASP A 4 -22.27 11.21 -9.31
N LEU A 5 -21.56 11.40 -10.43
CA LEU A 5 -20.13 11.68 -10.44
C LEU A 5 -19.80 13.16 -10.22
N ARG A 6 -20.74 14.00 -9.77
CA ARG A 6 -20.48 15.42 -9.47
C ARG A 6 -19.35 15.66 -8.47
N PHE A 7 -19.08 14.69 -7.59
CA PHE A 7 -18.00 14.74 -6.59
C PHE A 7 -16.77 13.88 -6.98
N CYS A 8 -16.71 13.42 -8.23
CA CYS A 8 -15.56 12.68 -8.76
C CYS A 8 -14.45 13.68 -9.09
N ALA A 9 -13.41 13.72 -8.24
CA ALA A 9 -12.23 14.54 -8.47
C ALA A 9 -10.99 13.64 -8.65
N THR A 10 -10.28 13.79 -9.76
CA THR A 10 -9.00 13.09 -9.99
C THR A 10 -7.98 13.63 -8.98
N LYS A 11 -7.45 12.74 -8.14
CA LYS A 11 -6.45 13.07 -7.13
C LYS A 11 -5.04 12.88 -7.67
N PRO A 12 -4.10 13.78 -7.37
CA PRO A 12 -2.71 13.57 -7.74
C PRO A 12 -2.05 12.56 -6.78
N LEU A 13 -1.08 11.79 -7.26
CA LEU A 13 -0.27 10.86 -6.46
C LEU A 13 0.88 11.59 -5.75
N VAL A 14 0.53 12.53 -4.88
CA VAL A 14 1.51 13.30 -4.09
C VAL A 14 1.58 12.73 -2.69
N THR A 15 2.79 12.62 -2.15
CA THR A 15 2.97 12.21 -0.75
C THR A 15 2.34 13.24 0.19
N PHE A 16 1.55 12.75 1.14
CA PHE A 16 0.87 13.60 2.10
C PHE A 16 0.90 12.96 3.49
N ALA A 17 1.39 13.69 4.48
CA ALA A 17 1.40 13.25 5.87
C ALA A 17 0.19 13.80 6.61
N GLN A 18 -0.53 12.93 7.33
CA GLN A 18 -1.68 13.33 8.13
C GLN A 18 -1.74 12.59 9.46
N GLN A 19 -2.32 13.26 10.45
CA GLN A 19 -2.63 12.66 11.74
C GLN A 19 -4.10 12.19 11.75
N ARG A 20 -4.35 10.94 12.12
CA ARG A 20 -5.67 10.32 12.27
C ARG A 20 -5.79 9.75 13.68
N GLY A 21 -6.30 10.56 14.60
CA GLY A 21 -6.30 10.22 16.03
C GLY A 21 -4.87 10.01 16.53
N ASN A 22 -4.57 8.82 17.05
CA ASN A 22 -3.23 8.47 17.52
C ASN A 22 -2.30 7.89 16.42
N TYR A 23 -2.73 7.87 15.16
CA TYR A 23 -1.94 7.33 14.05
C TYR A 23 -1.44 8.42 13.13
N THR A 24 -0.19 8.31 12.71
CA THR A 24 0.37 9.10 11.61
C THR A 24 0.30 8.25 10.34
N VAL A 25 -0.27 8.80 9.27
CA VAL A 25 -0.40 8.16 7.95
C VAL A 25 0.40 8.98 6.94
N LEU A 26 1.31 8.33 6.23
CA LEU A 26 2.02 8.87 5.08
C LEU A 26 1.36 8.28 3.82
N GLU A 27 0.42 9.03 3.25
CA GLU A 27 -0.25 8.69 1.99
C GLU A 27 0.71 8.88 0.82
N ASN A 28 0.53 8.07 -0.22
CA ASN A 28 1.40 7.96 -1.40
C ASN A 28 2.91 8.04 -1.03
N TYR A 29 3.33 7.33 0.03
CA TYR A 29 4.73 7.32 0.44
C TYR A 29 5.62 6.68 -0.63
N ILE A 30 5.11 5.65 -1.32
CA ILE A 30 5.68 5.11 -2.56
C ILE A 30 4.52 5.06 -3.58
N PRO A 31 4.43 6.04 -4.50
CA PRO A 31 3.32 6.13 -5.44
C PRO A 31 3.41 5.12 -6.59
N ALA A 32 2.26 4.76 -7.16
CA ALA A 32 2.18 4.00 -8.41
C ALA A 32 2.79 4.78 -9.58
N GLY A 33 3.31 4.05 -10.59
CA GLY A 33 3.83 4.66 -11.81
C GLY A 33 2.72 5.19 -12.74
N LYS A 34 1.55 4.53 -12.77
CA LYS A 34 0.37 4.94 -13.55
C LYS A 34 -0.64 5.66 -12.65
N SER A 35 -1.13 6.81 -13.14
CA SER A 35 -2.23 7.54 -12.52
C SER A 35 -3.54 7.26 -13.25
N PHE A 36 -4.66 7.30 -12.52
CA PHE A 36 -5.99 7.06 -13.05
C PHE A 36 -6.90 8.25 -12.77
N ARG A 37 -7.79 8.58 -13.71
CA ARG A 37 -8.87 9.53 -13.46
C ARG A 37 -9.89 8.93 -12.51
N CYS A 38 -10.61 9.80 -11.80
CA CYS A 38 -11.52 9.36 -10.76
C CYS A 38 -12.61 8.36 -11.24
N HIS A 39 -13.02 8.39 -12.51
CA HIS A 39 -14.07 7.54 -13.08
C HIS A 39 -13.55 6.45 -14.03
N GLU A 40 -12.23 6.35 -14.21
CA GLU A 40 -11.62 5.50 -15.25
C GLU A 40 -11.53 4.04 -14.86
N SER A 41 -11.50 3.73 -13.56
CA SER A 41 -11.35 2.37 -13.07
C SER A 41 -11.92 2.22 -11.66
N ILE A 42 -11.70 1.07 -11.05
CA ILE A 42 -12.02 0.75 -9.66
C ILE A 42 -10.68 0.55 -8.92
N THR A 43 -10.49 1.23 -7.80
CA THR A 43 -9.30 1.04 -6.97
C THR A 43 -9.51 -0.12 -6.00
N TYR A 44 -8.68 -1.16 -6.10
CA TYR A 44 -8.61 -2.19 -5.08
C TYR A 44 -7.94 -1.60 -3.83
N THR A 45 -8.66 -1.56 -2.71
CA THR A 45 -8.14 -0.97 -1.47
C THR A 45 -7.91 -2.07 -0.44
N THR A 46 -6.70 -2.15 0.09
CA THR A 46 -6.34 -3.16 1.08
C THR A 46 -5.40 -2.61 2.14
N HIS A 47 -5.18 -3.40 3.18
CA HIS A 47 -4.26 -3.08 4.26
C HIS A 47 -3.44 -4.30 4.63
N SER A 48 -2.24 -4.09 5.15
CA SER A 48 -1.31 -5.18 5.41
C SER A 48 -0.31 -4.87 6.52
N GLU A 49 0.44 -5.88 6.93
CA GLU A 49 1.75 -5.79 7.58
C GLU A 49 2.81 -6.27 6.56
N TYR A 50 4.08 -5.91 6.74
CA TYR A 50 5.10 -6.28 5.75
C TYR A 50 5.20 -7.80 5.50
N SER A 51 4.90 -8.63 6.50
CA SER A 51 4.93 -10.10 6.38
C SER A 51 3.87 -10.66 5.40
N PHE A 52 2.86 -9.88 5.05
CA PHE A 52 1.77 -10.27 4.15
C PHE A 52 1.82 -9.53 2.81
N LEU A 53 2.84 -8.71 2.55
CA LEU A 53 2.91 -7.92 1.30
C LEU A 53 3.17 -8.76 0.05
N HIS A 54 3.73 -9.96 0.17
CA HIS A 54 3.91 -10.88 -0.96
C HIS A 54 2.58 -11.21 -1.67
N ASN A 55 1.46 -11.14 -0.96
CA ASN A 55 0.12 -11.34 -1.52
C ASN A 55 -0.27 -10.27 -2.55
N VAL A 56 0.36 -9.08 -2.52
CA VAL A 56 0.07 -7.99 -3.46
C VAL A 56 0.39 -8.39 -4.90
N ASP A 57 1.40 -9.24 -5.12
CA ASP A 57 1.75 -9.75 -6.45
C ASP A 57 0.57 -10.50 -7.09
N ASN A 58 -0.07 -11.41 -6.34
CA ASN A 58 -1.27 -12.11 -6.79
C ASN A 58 -2.48 -11.19 -6.99
N ILE A 59 -2.57 -10.10 -6.22
CA ILE A 59 -3.64 -9.11 -6.40
C ILE A 59 -3.46 -8.38 -7.72
N VAL A 60 -2.26 -7.84 -7.99
CA VAL A 60 -2.03 -7.04 -9.20
C VAL A 60 -2.14 -7.88 -10.48
N ASP A 61 -1.65 -9.13 -10.44
CA ASP A 61 -1.75 -10.07 -11.57
C ASP A 61 -3.20 -10.26 -12.02
N ARG A 62 -4.13 -10.34 -11.08
CA ARG A 62 -5.57 -10.54 -11.36
C ARG A 62 -6.35 -9.26 -11.54
N TRP A 63 -5.98 -8.19 -10.84
CA TRP A 63 -6.70 -6.93 -10.83
C TRP A 63 -6.36 -6.09 -12.06
N GLN A 64 -5.09 -5.98 -12.45
CA GLN A 64 -4.65 -5.21 -13.64
C GLN A 64 -5.15 -3.75 -13.66
N GLY A 65 -5.12 -3.07 -12.50
CA GLY A 65 -5.52 -1.67 -12.36
C GLY A 65 -5.16 -1.10 -10.99
N PRO A 66 -5.64 0.09 -10.60
CA PRO A 66 -5.11 0.81 -9.45
C PRO A 66 -5.30 0.04 -8.14
N VAL A 67 -4.22 -0.10 -7.36
CA VAL A 67 -4.24 -0.70 -6.03
C VAL A 67 -3.72 0.29 -5.00
N SER A 68 -4.46 0.46 -3.91
CA SER A 68 -4.06 1.28 -2.76
C SER A 68 -3.85 0.37 -1.55
N VAL A 69 -2.62 0.36 -1.02
CA VAL A 69 -2.20 -0.53 0.08
C VAL A 69 -1.78 0.31 1.29
N ALA A 70 -2.49 0.19 2.40
CA ALA A 70 -2.08 0.77 3.68
C ALA A 70 -1.29 -0.24 4.52
N VAL A 71 -0.02 0.03 4.79
CA VAL A 71 0.89 -0.85 5.52
C VAL A 71 1.11 -0.34 6.93
N TYR A 72 0.78 -1.16 7.93
CA TYR A 72 1.06 -0.84 9.32
C TYR A 72 2.53 -1.11 9.63
N THR A 73 3.24 -0.09 10.08
CA THR A 73 4.71 -0.07 10.19
C THR A 73 5.22 0.49 11.53
N PRO A 74 4.82 -0.07 12.69
CA PRO A 74 5.28 0.40 13.98
C PRO A 74 6.76 0.08 14.22
N GLY A 75 7.50 1.02 14.82
CA GLY A 75 8.87 0.79 15.27
C GLY A 75 9.78 0.24 14.16
N THR A 76 10.40 -0.92 14.42
CA THR A 76 11.34 -1.56 13.47
C THR A 76 10.67 -2.25 12.29
N ASP A 77 9.33 -2.37 12.28
CA ASP A 77 8.61 -2.88 11.10
C ASP A 77 8.65 -1.91 9.93
N PHE A 78 8.95 -0.62 10.16
CA PHE A 78 9.05 0.39 9.11
C PHE A 78 10.16 0.11 8.11
N GLU A 79 11.39 -0.09 8.58
CA GLU A 79 12.53 -0.38 7.70
C GLU A 79 12.32 -1.70 6.94
N ARG A 80 11.79 -2.72 7.63
CA ARG A 80 11.47 -4.02 7.01
C ARG A 80 10.41 -3.86 5.93
N ALA A 81 9.35 -3.10 6.18
CA ALA A 81 8.32 -2.80 5.19
C ALA A 81 8.89 -2.09 3.97
N LEU A 82 9.77 -1.10 4.14
CA LEU A 82 10.40 -0.42 3.00
C LEU A 82 11.24 -1.38 2.16
N LYS A 83 12.07 -2.21 2.79
CA LYS A 83 12.86 -3.23 2.06
C LYS A 83 11.95 -4.19 1.30
N THR A 84 10.87 -4.66 1.92
CA THR A 84 9.89 -5.54 1.25
C THR A 84 9.20 -4.83 0.09
N ILE A 85 8.71 -3.60 0.27
CA ILE A 85 8.03 -2.85 -0.79
C ILE A 85 8.98 -2.60 -1.98
N LEU A 86 10.21 -2.15 -1.70
CA LEU A 86 11.21 -1.89 -2.74
C LEU A 86 11.63 -3.17 -3.48
N TYR A 87 11.71 -4.31 -2.78
CA TYR A 87 11.96 -5.59 -3.43
C TYR A 87 10.79 -6.00 -4.33
N LEU A 88 9.56 -5.96 -3.82
CA LEU A 88 8.36 -6.28 -4.61
C LEU A 88 8.26 -5.39 -5.86
N ARG A 89 8.51 -4.09 -5.70
CA ARG A 89 8.42 -3.11 -6.79
C ARG A 89 9.50 -3.28 -7.87
N ASN A 90 10.73 -3.64 -7.48
CA ASN A 90 11.88 -3.63 -8.39
C ASN A 90 12.28 -5.03 -8.88
N CYS A 91 11.83 -6.09 -8.21
CA CYS A 91 12.31 -7.46 -8.46
C CYS A 91 11.19 -8.46 -8.80
N MET A 92 9.92 -8.11 -8.52
CA MET A 92 8.76 -8.96 -8.88
C MET A 92 8.06 -8.40 -10.12
N SER A 93 6.73 -8.55 -10.24
CA SER A 93 5.97 -8.04 -11.38
C SER A 93 6.08 -6.51 -11.52
N GLU A 94 6.35 -6.04 -12.76
CA GLU A 94 6.29 -4.62 -13.12
C GLU A 94 4.89 -4.01 -12.87
N ASP A 95 3.85 -4.84 -12.76
CA ASP A 95 2.50 -4.42 -12.40
C ASP A 95 2.46 -3.81 -10.99
N ILE A 96 3.32 -4.26 -10.07
CA ILE A 96 3.43 -3.67 -8.73
C ILE A 96 3.89 -2.22 -8.85
N LYS A 97 4.94 -1.99 -9.65
CA LYS A 97 5.48 -0.65 -9.91
C LYS A 97 4.47 0.24 -10.62
N THR A 98 3.74 -0.33 -11.57
CA THR A 98 2.78 0.36 -12.42
C THR A 98 1.52 0.76 -11.64
N TYR A 99 0.95 -0.15 -10.86
CA TYR A 99 -0.42 -0.01 -10.35
C TYR A 99 -0.53 0.25 -8.84
N VAL A 100 0.50 -0.07 -8.04
CA VAL A 100 0.37 -0.06 -6.58
C VAL A 100 0.91 1.23 -5.98
N SER A 101 0.07 1.91 -5.20
CA SER A 101 0.49 2.98 -4.30
C SER A 101 0.52 2.46 -2.87
N PHE A 102 1.68 2.57 -2.21
CA PHE A 102 1.85 2.19 -0.82
C PHE A 102 1.74 3.41 0.09
N HIS A 103 0.97 3.24 1.15
CA HIS A 103 0.79 4.19 2.23
C HIS A 103 1.32 3.53 3.50
N VAL A 104 2.12 4.23 4.29
CA VAL A 104 2.66 3.66 5.54
C VAL A 104 2.08 4.40 6.73
N PHE A 105 1.78 3.68 7.81
CA PHE A 105 1.22 4.30 8.99
C PHE A 105 1.63 3.59 10.27
N TYR A 106 1.71 4.35 11.36
CA TYR A 106 2.14 3.86 12.66
C TYR A 106 1.44 4.62 13.79
N HIS A 107 1.35 3.98 14.97
CA HIS A 107 0.86 4.65 16.17
C HIS A 107 1.91 5.63 16.68
N LYS A 108 1.50 6.80 17.20
CA LYS A 108 2.41 7.86 17.67
C LYS A 108 3.41 7.38 18.73
N ASP A 109 2.99 6.44 19.58
CA ASP A 109 3.82 5.86 20.66
C ASP A 109 4.80 4.79 20.14
N HIS A 110 4.65 4.36 18.89
CA HIS A 110 5.51 3.39 18.21
C HIS A 110 6.09 3.98 16.92
N LYS A 111 6.51 5.25 17.01
CA LYS A 111 7.14 5.96 15.90
C LYS A 111 8.44 5.26 15.47
N PRO A 112 8.68 5.08 14.16
CA PRO A 112 9.97 4.63 13.64
C PRO A 112 11.10 5.59 14.03
N GLU A 113 12.29 5.06 14.30
CA GLU A 113 13.46 5.87 14.64
C GLU A 113 13.85 6.82 13.50
N LYS A 114 13.79 6.31 12.27
CA LYS A 114 14.10 7.06 11.05
C LYS A 114 12.98 6.91 10.04
N ILE A 115 12.60 8.03 9.43
CA ILE A 115 11.64 8.09 8.34
C ILE A 115 12.33 8.85 7.21
N PRO A 116 12.93 8.15 6.23
CA PRO A 116 13.58 8.79 5.09
C PRO A 116 12.57 9.57 4.26
N LEU A 117 13.06 10.52 3.45
CA LEU A 117 12.19 11.24 2.52
C LEU A 117 11.75 10.28 1.40
N PRO A 118 10.52 10.45 0.85
CA PRO A 118 10.04 9.62 -0.25
C PRO A 118 10.99 9.60 -1.46
N GLU A 119 11.59 10.74 -1.79
CA GLU A 119 12.57 10.86 -2.88
C GLU A 119 13.82 10.01 -2.65
N ASP A 120 14.34 9.98 -1.42
CA ASP A 120 15.45 9.11 -1.05
C ASP A 120 15.07 7.65 -1.21
N VAL A 121 13.90 7.24 -0.71
CA VAL A 121 13.39 5.86 -0.81
C VAL A 121 13.24 5.42 -2.27
N MET A 122 12.71 6.30 -3.13
CA MET A 122 12.53 6.03 -4.55
C MET A 122 13.87 5.92 -5.31
N SER A 123 14.95 6.51 -4.77
CA SER A 123 16.31 6.41 -5.33
C SER A 123 17.10 5.19 -4.83
N MET A 124 16.58 4.45 -3.83
CA MET A 124 17.24 3.28 -3.29
C MET A 124 17.26 2.13 -4.32
N ASN A 125 18.44 1.57 -4.54
CA ASN A 125 18.58 0.36 -5.35
C ASN A 125 18.15 -0.88 -4.54
N SER A 126 17.37 -1.75 -5.16
CA SER A 126 17.07 -3.09 -4.64
C SER A 126 18.03 -4.10 -5.26
N ASP A 127 18.68 -4.92 -4.43
CA ASP A 127 19.44 -6.06 -4.93
C ASP A 127 18.49 -7.24 -5.18
N CYS A 128 18.07 -7.41 -6.43
CA CYS A 128 17.22 -8.53 -6.85
C CYS A 128 17.95 -9.88 -6.89
N SER A 129 19.29 -9.88 -6.75
CA SER A 129 20.09 -11.09 -6.64
C SER A 129 20.16 -11.60 -5.20
N SER A 130 19.89 -10.74 -4.23
CA SER A 130 19.71 -11.14 -2.84
C SER A 130 18.45 -12.00 -2.69
N GLY A 131 18.47 -12.97 -1.77
CA GLY A 131 17.31 -13.81 -1.49
C GLY A 131 16.08 -12.99 -1.09
N LEU A 132 14.90 -13.60 -1.16
CA LEU A 132 13.64 -12.95 -0.78
C LEU A 132 13.75 -12.28 0.59
N PRO A 133 13.27 -11.03 0.76
CA PRO A 133 13.21 -10.39 2.05
C PRO A 133 12.54 -11.27 3.10
N ASP A 134 13.05 -11.20 4.33
CA ASP A 134 12.54 -12.00 5.44
C ASP A 134 11.11 -11.56 5.81
N TRP A 135 10.12 -12.23 5.22
CA TRP A 135 8.69 -12.04 5.51
C TRP A 135 7.99 -13.33 5.98
N THR A 136 8.65 -14.49 5.89
CA THR A 136 8.12 -15.78 6.38
C THR A 136 8.68 -16.09 7.77
N ASN A 137 7.87 -16.66 8.67
CA ASN A 137 8.29 -17.02 10.03
C ASN A 137 8.92 -15.88 10.87
N VAL A 138 8.64 -14.63 10.51
CA VAL A 138 9.14 -13.45 11.23
C VAL A 138 8.29 -13.11 12.46
N THR A 139 8.97 -12.63 13.50
CA THR A 139 8.31 -11.99 14.63
C THR A 139 8.39 -10.48 14.46
N THR A 140 7.29 -9.88 14.00
CA THR A 140 7.18 -8.43 13.76
C THR A 140 7.29 -7.63 15.06
N TYR A 141 7.71 -6.37 14.99
CA TYR A 141 7.72 -5.43 16.12
C TYR A 141 6.33 -5.36 16.77
N ARG A 142 5.27 -5.34 15.96
CA ARG A 142 3.89 -5.42 16.45
C ARG A 142 3.67 -6.63 17.37
N ARG A 143 4.08 -7.82 16.93
CA ARG A 143 3.92 -9.07 17.69
C ARG A 143 4.80 -9.07 18.95
N GLN A 144 6.06 -8.65 18.84
CA GLN A 144 6.99 -8.55 19.97
C GLN A 144 6.45 -7.65 21.09
N ASN A 145 5.85 -6.52 20.70
CA ASN A 145 5.30 -5.53 21.64
C ASN A 145 3.80 -5.75 21.94
N LYS A 146 3.22 -6.87 21.49
CA LYS A 146 1.80 -7.24 21.71
C LYS A 146 0.81 -6.15 21.29
N LEU A 147 1.12 -5.42 20.22
CA LEU A 147 0.28 -4.34 19.73
C LEU A 147 -0.92 -4.89 18.96
N LEU A 148 -2.08 -4.26 19.18
CA LEU A 148 -3.28 -4.53 18.40
C LEU A 148 -3.06 -4.09 16.94
N TYR A 149 -3.59 -4.88 16.01
CA TYR A 149 -3.57 -4.53 14.60
C TYR A 149 -4.69 -3.51 14.29
N PRO A 150 -4.37 -2.29 13.84
CA PRO A 150 -5.34 -1.22 13.64
C PRO A 150 -6.08 -1.33 12.30
N VAL A 151 -6.83 -2.42 12.12
CA VAL A 151 -7.51 -2.76 10.85
C VAL A 151 -8.35 -1.61 10.27
N ASN A 152 -9.12 -0.92 11.10
CA ASN A 152 -9.99 0.17 10.66
C ASN A 152 -9.22 1.42 10.23
N VAL A 153 -8.02 1.64 10.76
CA VAL A 153 -7.14 2.73 10.31
C VAL A 153 -6.58 2.39 8.93
N GLY A 154 -6.11 1.15 8.75
CA GLY A 154 -5.61 0.67 7.46
C GLY A 154 -6.67 0.75 6.35
N ARG A 155 -7.88 0.22 6.60
CA ARG A 155 -9.01 0.29 5.65
C ARG A 155 -9.33 1.72 5.24
N ASN A 156 -9.38 2.65 6.20
CA ASN A 156 -9.69 4.05 5.90
C ASN A 156 -8.53 4.76 5.19
N ALA A 157 -7.28 4.50 5.56
CA ALA A 157 -6.12 5.08 4.90
C ALA A 157 -6.08 4.70 3.41
N ALA A 158 -6.24 3.41 3.09
CA ALA A 158 -6.29 2.94 1.71
C ALA A 158 -7.50 3.51 0.94
N ARG A 159 -8.69 3.50 1.56
CA ARG A 159 -9.90 4.04 0.93
C ARG A 159 -9.80 5.54 0.64
N LEU A 160 -9.26 6.33 1.56
CA LEU A 160 -9.14 7.78 1.39
C LEU A 160 -8.08 8.15 0.35
N ALA A 161 -6.99 7.39 0.29
CA ALA A 161 -5.91 7.56 -0.68
C ALA A 161 -6.23 6.98 -2.07
N ALA A 162 -7.34 6.25 -2.24
CA ALA A 162 -7.77 5.72 -3.53
C ALA A 162 -7.88 6.83 -4.60
N GLN A 163 -7.30 6.57 -5.78
CA GLN A 163 -7.31 7.49 -6.93
C GLN A 163 -8.69 7.59 -7.60
N THR A 164 -9.46 6.50 -7.56
CA THR A 164 -10.75 6.41 -8.22
C THR A 164 -11.91 6.60 -7.25
N TYR A 165 -13.06 6.98 -7.81
CA TYR A 165 -14.32 7.14 -7.11
C TYR A 165 -14.90 5.79 -6.67
N PHE A 166 -14.73 4.75 -7.50
CA PHE A 166 -15.15 3.39 -7.21
C PHE A 166 -14.05 2.65 -6.46
N VAL A 167 -14.37 2.16 -5.27
CA VAL A 167 -13.42 1.40 -4.45
C VAL A 167 -13.89 -0.03 -4.26
N PHE A 168 -12.94 -0.96 -4.22
CA PHE A 168 -13.18 -2.37 -3.89
C PHE A 168 -12.35 -2.74 -2.66
N PRO A 169 -12.92 -2.62 -1.44
CA PRO A 169 -12.23 -2.99 -0.21
C PRO A 169 -12.17 -4.50 -0.02
N SER A 170 -10.97 -5.04 0.18
CA SER A 170 -10.76 -6.45 0.45
C SER A 170 -9.45 -6.69 1.20
N ASP A 171 -9.42 -7.71 2.05
CA ASP A 171 -8.22 -8.05 2.82
C ASP A 171 -7.11 -8.58 1.88
N VAL A 172 -5.84 -8.39 2.24
CA VAL A 172 -4.70 -8.61 1.32
C VAL A 172 -4.55 -10.07 0.88
N GLU A 173 -5.09 -11.01 1.65
CA GLU A 173 -5.04 -12.45 1.36
C GLU A 173 -6.19 -12.93 0.46
N LEU A 174 -7.17 -12.05 0.17
CA LEU A 174 -8.37 -12.39 -0.59
C LEU A 174 -8.25 -11.93 -2.04
N TYR A 175 -7.77 -12.82 -2.91
CA TYR A 175 -7.53 -12.46 -4.31
C TYR A 175 -8.82 -12.27 -5.10
N PRO A 176 -8.94 -11.18 -5.89
CA PRO A 176 -10.10 -10.99 -6.76
C PRO A 176 -10.16 -12.09 -7.84
N SER A 177 -11.35 -12.28 -8.42
CA SER A 177 -11.47 -13.03 -9.67
C SER A 177 -10.73 -12.31 -10.80
N ILE A 178 -10.28 -13.06 -11.80
CA ILE A 178 -9.67 -12.45 -12.99
C ILE A 178 -10.71 -11.63 -13.77
N LYS A 179 -10.25 -10.55 -14.43
CA LYS A 179 -11.08 -9.71 -15.31
C LYS A 179 -12.27 -9.03 -14.61
N VAL A 180 -12.16 -8.73 -13.32
CA VAL A 180 -13.17 -7.92 -12.60
C VAL A 180 -13.22 -6.49 -13.13
N ILE A 181 -12.07 -5.93 -13.51
CA ILE A 181 -12.00 -4.72 -14.33
C ILE A 181 -11.56 -5.08 -15.74
N PRO A 182 -12.02 -4.35 -16.78
CA PRO A 182 -11.55 -4.54 -18.14
C PRO A 182 -10.04 -4.26 -18.20
N GLY A 183 -9.25 -5.21 -18.68
CA GLY A 183 -7.88 -4.93 -19.12
C GLY A 183 -7.90 -4.09 -20.39
N GLU A 184 -6.81 -3.36 -20.63
CA GLU A 184 -6.55 -2.74 -21.95
C GLU A 184 -6.32 -3.80 -23.03
#